data_AF-A0A543ETZ3-F1
#
_entry.id   AF-A0A543ETZ3-F1
#
_cell.length_a   1.000
_cell.length_b   1.000
_cell.length_c   1.000
_cell.angle_alpha   90.00
_cell.angle_beta   90.00
_cell.angle_gamma   90.00
#
_symmetry.space_group_name_H-M   'P 1'
#
loop_
_entity.id
_entity.type
_entity.pdbx_description
1 polymer ?
#
loop_
_entity_poly.entity_id
_entity_poly.type
_entity_poly.pdbx_seq_one_letter_code
_entity_poly.pdbx_strand_id
1 'polypeptide(L)'
;MRTPLSRRLLASSGLAAALWLLVVLIRWGFSQIPGGAAQLANLVPQVAPRGLLWGDSGGWLVLAIALGAVAVALVHAFVTTVAGRGGALFLPAWFAAVAAGAVVGLAFDVAVSWDSLAMFGPRGLLVGEFGAGAASGALWGLAAGWMPGLVVRAPAEAPASARDDRRPGWLLPAAAVAVVAVIAGGVAADNARTTAIAAETAARQQAEAAVTFGAMPDPNATGVPVPSRAEASTELDPNWCTPDKATVLKGEPDAATGHRGMPIQLMNFSDQPCVIEGYPDIAFEDQNGHLLAVTIEQGSSFMAQDPGPQRIEVPAGGYAVTYLGWDAASPHGALVTKTVYAAQTAGMERGSWPIDLDIVEGSTVAVTAWQIDENPVVTY
;
A
#
# COMPACT_ATOMS: atom_id res chain seq x y z
N MET A 1 -45.70 30.20 -26.88
CA MET A 1 -45.41 29.25 -27.98
C MET A 1 -43.90 29.02 -28.02
N ARG A 2 -43.40 27.80 -27.79
CA ARG A 2 -41.96 27.50 -27.90
C ARG A 2 -41.58 27.50 -29.39
N THR A 3 -40.64 28.34 -29.79
CA THR A 3 -40.17 28.39 -31.18
C THR A 3 -39.48 27.07 -31.56
N PRO A 4 -39.62 26.58 -32.81
CA PRO A 4 -39.03 25.31 -33.26
C PRO A 4 -37.50 25.26 -33.11
N LEU A 5 -36.83 26.42 -33.09
CA LEU A 5 -35.39 26.56 -32.83
C LEU A 5 -35.00 26.07 -31.43
N SER A 6 -35.86 26.29 -30.42
CA SER A 6 -35.61 25.87 -29.04
C SER A 6 -35.61 24.36 -28.89
N ARG A 7 -36.45 23.64 -29.65
CA ARG A 7 -36.53 22.17 -29.59
C ARG A 7 -35.31 21.52 -30.23
N ARG A 8 -34.83 22.05 -31.36
CA ARG A 8 -33.64 21.51 -32.06
C ARG A 8 -32.35 21.73 -31.27
N LEU A 9 -32.20 22.89 -30.64
CA LEU A 9 -31.06 23.17 -29.77
C LEU A 9 -31.01 22.23 -28.55
N LEU A 10 -32.17 21.98 -27.92
CA LEU A 10 -32.27 21.03 -26.81
C LEU A 10 -31.97 19.60 -27.27
N ALA A 11 -32.48 19.17 -28.42
CA ALA A 11 -32.20 17.84 -28.97
C ALA A 11 -30.71 17.65 -29.29
N SER A 12 -30.07 18.65 -29.91
CA SER A 12 -28.64 18.63 -30.23
C SER A 12 -27.77 18.61 -28.98
N SER A 13 -28.08 19.46 -27.99
CA SER A 13 -27.32 19.52 -26.74
C SER A 13 -27.53 18.28 -25.88
N GLY A 14 -28.73 17.69 -25.89
CA GLY A 14 -29.00 16.40 -25.27
C GLY A 14 -28.23 15.25 -25.95
N LEU A 15 -28.13 15.26 -27.29
CA LEU A 15 -27.32 14.29 -28.02
C LEU A 15 -25.82 14.44 -27.69
N ALA A 16 -25.31 15.67 -27.57
CA ALA A 16 -23.92 15.91 -27.17
C ALA A 16 -23.63 15.30 -25.79
N ALA A 17 -24.50 15.52 -24.80
CA ALA A 17 -24.37 14.92 -23.47
C ALA A 17 -24.47 13.38 -23.48
N ALA A 18 -25.39 12.82 -24.28
CA ALA A 18 -25.53 11.38 -24.41
C ALA A 18 -24.29 10.72 -25.04
N LEU A 19 -23.70 11.34 -26.07
CA LEU A 19 -22.46 10.89 -26.70
C LEU A 19 -21.27 10.99 -25.75
N TRP A 20 -21.23 12.04 -24.93
CA TRP A 20 -20.19 12.18 -23.90
C TRP A 20 -20.30 11.06 -22.86
N LEU A 21 -21.51 10.82 -22.33
CA LEU A 21 -21.78 9.72 -21.39
C LEU A 21 -21.45 8.36 -21.98
N LEU A 22 -21.82 8.12 -23.23
CA LEU A 22 -21.53 6.86 -23.91
C LEU A 22 -20.02 6.60 -23.97
N VAL A 23 -19.22 7.62 -24.24
CA VAL A 23 -17.75 7.50 -24.28
C VAL A 23 -17.18 7.20 -22.89
N VAL A 24 -17.71 7.83 -21.83
CA VAL A 24 -17.36 7.50 -20.44
C VAL A 24 -17.67 6.04 -20.13
N LEU A 25 -18.87 5.56 -20.46
CA LEU A 25 -19.32 4.20 -20.19
C LEU A 25 -18.56 3.15 -21.00
N ILE A 26 -18.30 3.40 -22.28
CA ILE A 26 -17.50 2.50 -23.13
C ILE A 26 -16.09 2.37 -22.57
N ARG A 27 -15.46 3.49 -22.22
CA ARG A 27 -14.10 3.47 -21.64
C ARG A 27 -14.08 2.74 -20.31
N TRP A 28 -15.07 2.98 -19.44
CA TRP A 28 -15.24 2.24 -18.19
C TRP A 28 -15.41 0.74 -18.42
N GLY A 29 -16.29 0.33 -19.33
CA GLY A 29 -16.50 -1.07 -19.68
C GLY A 29 -15.24 -1.77 -20.16
N PHE A 30 -14.45 -1.14 -21.03
CA PHE A 30 -13.15 -1.69 -21.45
C PHE A 30 -12.15 -1.81 -20.29
N SER A 31 -12.20 -0.89 -19.32
CA SER A 31 -11.31 -0.95 -18.16
C SER A 31 -11.62 -2.09 -17.19
N GLN A 32 -12.83 -2.67 -17.25
CA GLN A 32 -13.22 -3.83 -16.43
C GLN A 32 -12.75 -5.18 -17.02
N ILE A 33 -12.27 -5.20 -18.25
CA ILE A 33 -11.86 -6.44 -18.92
C ILE A 33 -10.41 -6.77 -18.51
N PRO A 34 -10.13 -7.93 -17.91
CA PRO A 34 -8.76 -8.32 -17.54
C PRO A 34 -7.87 -8.58 -18.77
N GLY A 35 -6.58 -8.31 -18.62
CA GLY A 35 -5.55 -8.61 -19.63
C GLY A 35 -5.39 -7.55 -20.73
N GLY A 36 -4.82 -7.95 -21.88
CA GLY A 36 -4.46 -7.05 -22.97
C GLY A 36 -5.63 -6.27 -23.58
N ALA A 37 -6.86 -6.77 -23.44
CA ALA A 37 -8.07 -6.08 -23.90
C ALA A 37 -8.35 -4.76 -23.15
N ALA A 38 -7.87 -4.59 -21.91
CA ALA A 38 -7.94 -3.32 -21.18
C ALA A 38 -7.21 -2.18 -21.93
N GLN A 39 -6.21 -2.51 -22.74
CA GLN A 39 -5.47 -1.52 -23.53
C GLN A 39 -6.34 -0.85 -24.60
N LEU A 40 -7.45 -1.49 -25.02
CA LEU A 40 -8.42 -0.88 -25.94
C LEU A 40 -9.08 0.37 -25.32
N ALA A 41 -9.16 0.47 -24.00
CA ALA A 41 -9.62 1.68 -23.33
C ALA A 41 -8.77 2.91 -23.70
N ASN A 42 -7.47 2.73 -24.01
CA ASN A 42 -6.59 3.84 -24.40
C ASN A 42 -6.91 4.41 -25.80
N LEU A 43 -7.63 3.67 -26.64
CA LEU A 43 -8.09 4.16 -27.95
C LEU A 43 -9.31 5.09 -27.83
N VAL A 44 -10.00 5.07 -26.68
CA VAL A 44 -11.18 5.89 -26.40
C VAL A 44 -10.76 7.15 -25.65
N PRO A 45 -11.14 8.38 -26.06
CA PRO A 45 -10.77 9.61 -25.35
C PRO A 45 -11.13 9.56 -23.86
N GLN A 46 -10.21 10.02 -23.02
CA GLN A 46 -10.40 10.10 -21.57
C GLN A 46 -11.11 11.41 -21.21
N VAL A 47 -12.43 11.43 -21.42
CA VAL A 47 -13.26 12.62 -21.16
C VAL A 47 -13.64 12.79 -19.68
N ALA A 48 -13.39 11.77 -18.85
CA ALA A 48 -13.53 11.81 -17.40
C ALA A 48 -12.29 11.16 -16.73
N PRO A 49 -11.87 11.62 -15.54
CA PRO A 49 -10.68 11.10 -14.86
C PRO A 49 -10.78 9.60 -14.54
N ARG A 50 -9.65 8.88 -14.66
CA ARG A 50 -9.59 7.44 -14.30
C ARG A 50 -9.87 7.19 -12.82
N GLY A 51 -9.41 8.08 -11.94
CA GLY A 51 -9.64 7.98 -10.49
C GLY A 51 -11.11 8.05 -10.10
N LEU A 52 -11.94 8.68 -10.95
CA LEU A 52 -13.40 8.75 -10.82
C LEU A 52 -14.10 7.51 -11.39
N LEU A 53 -13.39 6.53 -11.95
CA LEU A 53 -13.95 5.31 -12.55
C LEU A 53 -13.52 4.03 -11.82
N TRP A 54 -12.64 4.16 -10.82
CA TRP A 54 -12.02 3.05 -10.09
C TRP A 54 -12.38 3.11 -8.60
N GLY A 55 -12.90 2.01 -8.06
CA GLY A 55 -13.05 1.77 -6.62
C GLY A 55 -14.29 2.38 -5.95
N ASP A 56 -14.40 2.09 -4.64
CA ASP A 56 -15.49 2.33 -3.67
C ASP A 56 -15.91 3.80 -3.44
N SER A 57 -15.67 4.67 -4.42
CA SER A 57 -16.15 6.06 -4.48
C SER A 57 -17.68 6.21 -4.40
N GLY A 58 -18.43 5.10 -4.43
CA GLY A 58 -19.85 5.04 -4.16
C GLY A 58 -20.68 5.94 -5.09
N GLY A 59 -21.66 6.64 -4.53
CA GLY A 59 -22.56 7.51 -5.28
C GLY A 59 -21.91 8.76 -5.89
N TRP A 60 -20.72 9.17 -5.41
CA TRP A 60 -20.04 10.39 -5.89
C TRP A 60 -19.57 10.27 -7.33
N LEU A 61 -19.18 9.08 -7.76
CA LEU A 61 -18.86 8.76 -9.14
C LEU A 61 -20.03 9.02 -10.08
N VAL A 62 -21.20 8.47 -9.72
CA VAL A 62 -22.43 8.63 -10.52
C VAL A 62 -22.83 10.10 -10.58
N LEU A 63 -22.71 10.82 -9.47
CA LEU A 63 -23.02 12.23 -9.38
C LEU A 63 -22.07 13.08 -10.25
N ALA A 64 -20.76 12.87 -10.17
CA ALA A 64 -19.77 13.63 -10.94
C ALA A 64 -19.91 13.41 -12.45
N ILE A 65 -20.19 12.17 -12.89
CA ILE A 65 -20.46 11.84 -14.30
C ILE A 65 -21.76 12.50 -14.76
N ALA A 66 -22.82 12.44 -13.95
CA ALA A 66 -24.09 13.10 -14.27
C ALA A 66 -23.93 14.63 -14.39
N LEU A 67 -23.20 15.25 -13.47
CA LEU A 67 -22.88 16.68 -13.50
C LEU A 67 -22.05 17.04 -14.74
N GLY A 68 -21.08 16.21 -15.13
CA GLY A 68 -20.29 16.37 -16.35
C GLY A 68 -21.17 16.38 -17.60
N ALA A 69 -22.10 15.43 -17.73
CA ALA A 69 -23.02 15.37 -18.86
C ALA A 69 -23.94 16.59 -18.94
N VAL A 70 -24.46 17.05 -17.79
CA VAL A 70 -25.27 18.28 -17.72
C VAL A 70 -24.45 19.50 -18.12
N ALA A 71 -23.20 19.61 -17.66
CA ALA A 71 -22.29 20.69 -18.04
C ALA A 71 -22.00 20.69 -19.55
N VAL A 72 -21.76 19.51 -20.17
CA VAL A 72 -21.60 19.40 -21.63
C VAL A 72 -22.82 19.93 -22.36
N ALA A 73 -24.04 19.54 -21.97
CA ALA A 73 -25.26 20.02 -22.61
C ALA A 73 -25.42 21.54 -22.50
N LEU A 74 -25.16 22.12 -21.32
CA LEU A 74 -25.36 23.56 -21.07
C LEU A 74 -24.29 24.41 -21.77
N VAL A 75 -23.02 24.00 -21.74
CA VAL A 75 -21.93 24.70 -22.44
C VAL A 75 -22.15 24.60 -23.95
N HIS A 76 -22.51 23.42 -24.47
CA HIS A 76 -22.83 23.24 -25.89
C HIS A 76 -23.98 24.15 -26.34
N ALA A 77 -25.08 24.18 -25.57
CA ALA A 77 -26.23 25.04 -25.86
C ALA A 77 -25.83 26.52 -25.88
N PHE A 78 -25.06 26.97 -24.88
CA PHE A 78 -24.56 28.34 -24.80
C PHE A 78 -23.71 28.71 -26.02
N VAL A 79 -22.65 27.94 -26.32
CA VAL A 79 -21.73 28.27 -27.42
C VAL A 79 -22.45 28.26 -28.77
N THR A 80 -23.35 27.28 -29.00
CA THR A 80 -24.14 27.20 -30.24
C THR A 80 -25.03 28.43 -30.42
N THR A 81 -25.67 28.92 -29.35
CA THR A 81 -26.51 30.14 -29.43
C THR A 81 -25.70 31.41 -29.67
N VAL A 82 -24.47 31.49 -29.16
CA VAL A 82 -23.59 32.65 -29.36
C VAL A 82 -23.04 32.68 -30.79
N ALA A 83 -22.66 31.52 -31.34
CA ALA A 83 -22.01 31.40 -32.63
C ALA A 83 -22.98 31.31 -33.83
N GLY A 84 -24.24 30.92 -33.62
CA GLY A 84 -25.24 30.69 -34.67
C GLY A 84 -25.81 31.92 -35.40
N ARG A 85 -25.17 33.09 -35.34
CA ARG A 85 -25.70 34.38 -35.85
C ARG A 85 -25.81 34.47 -37.39
N GLY A 86 -25.21 33.55 -38.13
CA GLY A 86 -25.05 33.63 -39.60
C GLY A 86 -25.84 32.61 -40.43
N GLY A 87 -26.86 31.95 -39.86
CA GLY A 87 -27.75 31.02 -40.59
C GLY A 87 -27.18 29.60 -40.84
N ALA A 88 -25.87 29.43 -40.93
CA ALA A 88 -25.24 28.11 -40.98
C ALA A 88 -24.95 27.59 -39.55
N LEU A 89 -25.81 26.72 -39.02
CA LEU A 89 -25.71 26.24 -37.63
C LEU A 89 -24.86 24.96 -37.44
N PHE A 90 -24.47 24.29 -38.52
CA PHE A 90 -23.70 23.04 -38.45
C PHE A 90 -22.30 23.25 -37.86
N LEU A 91 -21.48 24.11 -38.48
CA LEU A 91 -20.12 24.39 -38.02
C LEU A 91 -20.09 24.98 -36.59
N PRO A 92 -20.93 25.98 -36.25
CA PRO A 92 -21.04 26.48 -34.88
C PRO A 92 -21.36 25.41 -33.85
N ALA A 93 -22.30 24.51 -34.13
CA ALA A 93 -22.68 23.44 -33.21
C ALA A 93 -21.57 22.38 -33.05
N TRP A 94 -20.84 22.08 -34.14
CA TRP A 94 -19.69 21.17 -34.05
C TRP A 94 -18.57 21.75 -33.17
N PHE A 95 -18.16 23.00 -33.41
CA PHE A 95 -17.17 23.67 -32.55
C PHE A 95 -17.70 23.90 -31.12
N ALA A 96 -19.01 24.03 -30.92
CA ALA A 96 -19.61 24.06 -29.60
C ALA A 96 -19.41 22.75 -28.82
N ALA A 97 -19.45 21.59 -29.49
CA ALA A 97 -19.13 20.31 -28.86
C ALA A 97 -17.64 20.19 -28.48
N VAL A 98 -16.73 20.71 -29.31
CA VAL A 98 -15.29 20.82 -29.00
C VAL A 98 -15.08 21.68 -27.76
N ALA A 99 -15.68 22.87 -27.72
CA ALA A 99 -15.57 23.78 -26.59
C ALA A 99 -16.19 23.20 -25.31
N ALA A 100 -17.35 22.55 -25.42
CA ALA A 100 -18.01 21.90 -24.29
C ALA A 100 -17.16 20.78 -23.69
N GLY A 101 -16.59 19.92 -24.53
CA GLY A 101 -15.67 18.88 -24.10
C GLY A 101 -14.43 19.46 -23.42
N ALA A 102 -13.82 20.49 -24.01
CA ALA A 102 -12.62 21.13 -23.46
C ALA A 102 -12.87 21.79 -22.09
N VAL A 103 -14.00 22.50 -21.94
CA VAL A 103 -14.36 23.19 -20.70
C VAL A 103 -14.65 22.18 -19.58
N VAL A 104 -15.41 21.12 -19.87
CA VAL A 104 -15.69 20.08 -18.87
C VAL A 104 -14.44 19.28 -18.52
N GLY A 105 -13.59 18.99 -19.50
CA GLY A 105 -12.28 18.39 -19.28
C GLY A 105 -11.39 19.24 -18.37
N LEU A 106 -11.32 20.55 -18.61
CA LEU A 106 -10.59 21.49 -17.76
C LEU A 106 -11.16 21.54 -16.32
N ALA A 107 -12.48 21.46 -16.18
CA ALA A 107 -13.13 21.42 -14.86
C ALA A 107 -12.66 20.20 -14.05
N PHE A 108 -12.52 19.04 -14.70
CA PHE A 108 -11.95 17.86 -14.07
C PHE A 108 -10.45 18.01 -13.80
N ASP A 109 -9.67 18.63 -14.69
CA ASP A 109 -8.24 18.90 -14.45
C ASP A 109 -8.04 19.76 -13.20
N VAL A 110 -8.89 20.78 -13.00
CA VAL A 110 -8.89 21.61 -11.80
C VAL A 110 -9.25 20.79 -10.55
N ALA A 111 -10.26 19.92 -10.64
CA ALA A 111 -10.66 19.09 -9.51
C ALA A 111 -9.55 18.14 -9.06
N VAL A 112 -8.89 17.46 -10.01
CA VAL A 112 -7.79 16.52 -9.71
C VAL A 112 -6.54 17.26 -9.23
N SER A 113 -6.29 18.46 -9.73
CA SER A 113 -5.13 19.27 -9.32
C SER A 113 -5.35 20.06 -8.02
N TRP A 114 -6.53 19.93 -7.40
CA TRP A 114 -6.92 20.74 -6.26
C TRP A 114 -5.98 20.56 -5.07
N ASP A 115 -5.65 19.31 -4.74
CA ASP A 115 -4.76 18.99 -3.61
C ASP A 115 -3.34 19.52 -3.87
N SER A 116 -2.81 19.30 -5.08
CA SER A 116 -1.52 19.85 -5.51
C SER A 116 -1.50 21.38 -5.49
N LEU A 117 -2.60 22.04 -5.85
CA LEU A 117 -2.74 23.50 -5.80
C LEU A 117 -2.79 24.00 -4.35
N ALA A 118 -3.50 23.29 -3.47
CA ALA A 118 -3.59 23.64 -2.06
C ALA A 118 -2.25 23.47 -1.35
N MET A 119 -1.50 22.41 -1.66
CA MET A 119 -0.24 22.07 -1.00
C MET A 119 0.95 22.85 -1.55
N PHE A 120 1.02 23.08 -2.86
CA PHE A 120 2.19 23.67 -3.53
C PHE A 120 1.91 25.03 -4.19
N GLY A 121 0.70 25.58 -4.01
CA GLY A 121 0.28 26.81 -4.67
C GLY A 121 0.24 26.66 -6.20
N PRO A 122 0.37 27.77 -6.96
CA PRO A 122 0.33 27.74 -8.43
C PRO A 122 1.36 26.82 -9.09
N ARG A 123 2.46 26.50 -8.40
CA ARG A 123 3.49 25.56 -8.90
C ARG A 123 2.96 24.12 -8.98
N GLY A 124 1.97 23.75 -8.15
CA GLY A 124 1.33 22.44 -8.21
C GLY A 124 0.68 22.13 -9.55
N LEU A 125 0.28 23.16 -10.32
CA LEU A 125 -0.26 23.00 -11.68
C LEU A 125 0.80 22.54 -12.70
N LEU A 126 2.09 22.74 -12.42
CA LEU A 126 3.19 22.32 -13.29
C LEU A 126 3.66 20.88 -13.01
N VAL A 127 3.25 20.31 -11.88
CA VAL A 127 3.67 18.98 -11.42
C VAL A 127 2.72 17.88 -11.92
N GLY A 128 1.53 18.24 -12.38
CA GLY A 128 0.51 17.31 -12.90
C GLY A 128 0.26 17.43 -14.41
N GLU A 129 -0.56 16.52 -14.96
CA GLU A 129 -1.05 16.55 -16.34
C GLU A 129 -2.15 17.62 -16.54
N PHE A 130 -1.97 18.82 -16.01
CA PHE A 130 -2.97 19.89 -16.11
C PHE A 130 -3.23 20.24 -17.58
N GLY A 131 -4.49 20.24 -18.00
CA GLY A 131 -4.92 20.47 -19.37
C GLY A 131 -5.05 19.20 -20.22
N ALA A 132 -4.65 18.03 -19.71
CA ALA A 132 -4.84 16.76 -20.43
C ALA A 132 -6.33 16.41 -20.57
N GLY A 133 -7.14 16.63 -19.53
CA GLY A 133 -8.59 16.49 -19.59
C GLY A 133 -9.21 17.46 -20.59
N ALA A 134 -8.80 18.73 -20.59
CA ALA A 134 -9.23 19.71 -21.58
C ALA A 134 -8.91 19.29 -23.02
N ALA A 135 -7.69 18.82 -23.27
CA ALA A 135 -7.27 18.32 -24.58
C ALA A 135 -8.07 17.08 -25.00
N SER A 136 -8.26 16.13 -24.09
CA SER A 136 -9.03 14.90 -24.35
C SER A 136 -10.50 15.18 -24.63
N GLY A 137 -11.11 16.10 -23.88
CA GLY A 137 -12.47 16.58 -24.11
C GLY A 137 -12.61 17.29 -25.46
N ALA A 138 -11.63 18.12 -25.85
CA ALA A 138 -11.61 18.74 -27.17
C ALA A 138 -11.52 17.70 -28.30
N LEU A 139 -10.65 16.68 -28.15
CA LEU A 139 -10.52 15.57 -29.09
C LEU A 139 -11.84 14.79 -29.25
N TRP A 140 -12.55 14.53 -28.15
CA TRP A 140 -13.88 13.95 -28.21
C TRP A 140 -14.86 14.80 -29.02
N GLY A 141 -14.89 16.11 -28.78
CA GLY A 141 -15.77 17.01 -29.52
C GLY A 141 -15.42 17.10 -31.00
N LEU A 142 -14.14 16.96 -31.37
CA LEU A 142 -13.73 16.87 -32.77
C LEU A 142 -14.24 15.57 -33.41
N ALA A 143 -14.10 14.45 -32.72
CA ALA A 143 -14.46 13.13 -33.24
C ALA A 143 -15.98 12.89 -33.32
N ALA A 144 -16.74 13.34 -32.32
CA ALA A 144 -18.17 13.04 -32.17
C ALA A 144 -19.10 14.26 -32.36
N GLY A 145 -18.56 15.48 -32.29
CA GLY A 145 -19.36 16.71 -32.30
C GLY A 145 -20.05 17.05 -33.61
N TRP A 146 -19.69 16.37 -34.72
CA TRP A 146 -20.40 16.53 -35.99
C TRP A 146 -21.84 15.99 -35.92
N MET A 147 -22.12 14.98 -35.07
CA MET A 147 -23.47 14.40 -34.97
C MET A 147 -24.49 15.38 -34.37
N PRO A 148 -24.21 16.06 -33.23
CA PRO A 148 -25.04 17.17 -32.75
C PRO A 148 -25.21 18.29 -33.78
N GLY A 149 -24.18 18.58 -34.59
CA GLY A 149 -24.25 19.59 -35.65
C GLY A 149 -25.25 19.24 -36.75
N LEU A 150 -25.35 17.96 -37.12
CA LEU A 150 -26.33 17.49 -38.10
C LEU A 150 -27.77 17.68 -37.61
N VAL A 151 -28.02 17.50 -36.31
CA VAL A 151 -29.36 17.68 -35.70
C VAL A 151 -29.87 19.13 -35.80
N VAL A 152 -28.96 20.11 -35.77
CA VAL A 152 -29.32 21.54 -35.85
C VAL A 152 -29.43 22.03 -37.30
N ARG A 153 -28.92 21.27 -38.29
CA ARG A 153 -28.95 21.65 -39.71
C ARG A 153 -30.40 21.81 -40.19
N ALA A 154 -30.83 23.04 -40.43
CA ALA A 154 -32.09 23.33 -41.08
C ALA A 154 -31.93 23.28 -42.62
N PRO A 155 -32.92 22.80 -43.39
CA PRO A 155 -33.04 23.18 -44.79
C PRO A 155 -33.25 24.70 -44.87
N ALA A 156 -32.54 25.37 -45.77
CA ALA A 156 -32.62 26.82 -45.94
C ALA A 156 -34.00 27.21 -46.50
N GLU A 157 -34.92 27.62 -45.64
CA GLU A 157 -36.11 28.36 -46.06
C GLU A 157 -35.83 29.88 -46.05
N ALA A 158 -36.40 30.54 -47.05
CA ALA A 158 -36.23 31.95 -47.43
C ALA A 158 -36.29 32.95 -46.25
N PRO A 159 -35.65 34.15 -46.39
CA PRO A 159 -35.44 35.08 -45.30
C PRO A 159 -36.77 35.65 -44.78
N ALA A 160 -37.29 35.07 -43.69
CA ALA A 160 -38.37 35.66 -42.92
C ALA A 160 -37.79 36.75 -42.01
N SER A 161 -38.36 37.96 -42.16
CA SER A 161 -38.27 39.16 -41.32
C SER A 161 -37.71 38.96 -39.92
N ALA A 162 -36.81 39.88 -39.54
CA ALA A 162 -36.10 39.98 -38.27
C ALA A 162 -36.94 39.50 -37.07
N ARG A 163 -36.73 38.24 -36.68
CA ARG A 163 -37.22 37.71 -35.40
C ARG A 163 -36.39 38.33 -34.28
N ASP A 164 -37.09 38.82 -33.27
CA ASP A 164 -36.51 39.38 -32.06
C ASP A 164 -35.67 38.29 -31.35
N ASP A 165 -34.35 38.33 -31.58
CA ASP A 165 -33.33 37.42 -31.05
C ASP A 165 -33.08 37.71 -29.55
N ARG A 166 -34.13 37.62 -28.73
CA ARG A 166 -33.98 37.69 -27.27
C ARG A 166 -33.29 36.42 -26.80
N ARG A 167 -31.98 36.55 -26.53
CA ARG A 167 -31.17 35.50 -25.93
C ARG A 167 -31.75 35.08 -24.58
N PRO A 168 -31.78 33.77 -24.26
CA PRO A 168 -32.07 33.36 -22.90
C PRO A 168 -30.89 33.75 -22.01
N GLY A 169 -31.02 34.87 -21.29
CA GLY A 169 -29.97 35.41 -20.40
C GLY A 169 -29.54 34.45 -19.27
N TRP A 170 -30.30 33.36 -19.06
CA TRP A 170 -30.03 32.35 -18.03
C TRP A 170 -29.02 31.28 -18.44
N LEU A 171 -28.69 31.13 -19.75
CA LEU A 171 -27.82 30.04 -20.20
C LEU A 171 -26.36 30.17 -19.72
N LEU A 172 -25.82 31.39 -19.70
CA LEU A 172 -24.47 31.66 -19.19
C LEU A 172 -24.34 31.32 -17.70
N PRO A 173 -25.19 31.85 -16.79
CA PRO A 173 -25.09 31.49 -15.38
C PRO A 173 -25.36 30.00 -15.13
N ALA A 174 -26.27 29.36 -15.89
CA ALA A 174 -26.50 27.92 -15.77
C ALA A 174 -25.26 27.08 -16.19
N ALA A 175 -24.60 27.43 -17.30
CA ALA A 175 -23.38 26.75 -17.72
C ALA A 175 -22.24 26.95 -16.71
N ALA A 176 -22.07 28.16 -16.18
CA ALA A 176 -21.07 28.46 -15.16
C ALA A 176 -21.33 27.64 -13.87
N VAL A 177 -22.57 27.59 -13.38
CA VAL A 177 -22.95 26.80 -12.21
C VAL A 177 -22.71 25.31 -12.44
N ALA A 178 -23.01 24.78 -13.61
CA ALA A 178 -22.77 23.38 -13.93
C ALA A 178 -21.27 23.03 -13.94
N VAL A 179 -20.42 23.91 -14.48
CA VAL A 179 -18.96 23.73 -14.44
C VAL A 179 -18.43 23.76 -13.00
N VAL A 180 -18.90 24.71 -12.18
CA VAL A 180 -18.53 24.76 -10.76
C VAL A 180 -18.99 23.51 -10.02
N ALA A 181 -20.18 22.99 -10.33
CA ALA A 181 -20.67 21.74 -9.75
C ALA A 181 -19.80 20.53 -10.13
N VAL A 182 -19.27 20.48 -11.36
CA VAL A 182 -18.30 19.44 -11.77
C VAL A 182 -17.01 19.54 -10.95
N ILE A 183 -16.48 20.75 -10.75
CA ILE A 183 -15.28 20.97 -9.93
C ILE A 183 -15.53 20.50 -8.50
N ALA A 184 -16.59 20.99 -7.86
CA ALA A 184 -16.93 20.65 -6.48
C ALA A 184 -17.20 19.14 -6.29
N GLY A 185 -17.91 18.52 -7.24
CA GLY A 185 -18.18 17.09 -7.24
C GLY A 185 -16.90 16.26 -7.42
N GLY A 186 -15.99 16.71 -8.29
CA GLY A 186 -14.69 16.06 -8.49
C GLY A 186 -13.80 16.12 -7.24
N VAL A 187 -13.71 17.27 -6.58
CA VAL A 187 -12.97 17.44 -5.31
C VAL A 187 -13.56 16.57 -4.20
N ALA A 188 -14.90 16.53 -4.09
CA ALA A 188 -15.56 15.67 -3.11
C ALA A 188 -15.30 14.18 -3.37
N ALA A 189 -15.33 13.75 -4.63
CA ALA A 189 -15.03 12.37 -5.01
C ALA A 189 -13.57 11.99 -4.71
N ASP A 190 -12.62 12.89 -4.96
CA ASP A 190 -11.20 12.65 -4.69
C ASP A 190 -10.92 12.52 -3.18
N ASN A 191 -11.50 13.42 -2.36
CA ASN A 191 -11.42 13.33 -0.90
C ASN A 191 -12.07 12.04 -0.35
N ALA A 192 -13.24 11.65 -0.89
CA ALA A 192 -13.87 10.40 -0.49
C ALA A 192 -12.98 9.19 -0.82
N ARG A 193 -12.32 9.21 -1.97
CA ARG A 193 -11.40 8.15 -2.38
C ARG A 193 -10.16 8.07 -1.48
N THR A 194 -9.52 9.19 -1.18
CA THR A 194 -8.32 9.20 -0.31
C THR A 194 -8.64 8.70 1.10
N THR A 195 -9.79 9.09 1.66
CA THR A 195 -10.24 8.56 2.96
C THR A 195 -10.53 7.06 2.94
N ALA A 196 -11.14 6.54 1.86
CA ALA A 196 -11.37 5.11 1.70
C ALA A 196 -10.05 4.31 1.64
N ILE A 197 -9.07 4.78 0.86
CA ILE A 197 -7.74 4.16 0.77
C ILE A 197 -7.04 4.15 2.13
N ALA A 198 -7.11 5.25 2.87
CA ALA A 198 -6.52 5.33 4.21
C ALA A 198 -7.18 4.34 5.18
N ALA A 199 -8.51 4.19 5.12
CA ALA A 199 -9.24 3.23 5.95
C ALA A 199 -8.89 1.78 5.61
N GLU A 200 -8.79 1.43 4.32
CA GLU A 200 -8.37 0.09 3.88
C GLU A 200 -6.95 -0.22 4.32
N THR A 201 -6.04 0.75 4.18
CA THR A 201 -4.64 0.61 4.62
C THR A 201 -4.56 0.36 6.13
N ALA A 202 -5.32 1.11 6.93
CA ALA A 202 -5.38 0.94 8.37
C ALA A 202 -5.97 -0.43 8.77
N ALA A 203 -7.03 -0.88 8.09
CA ALA A 203 -7.64 -2.18 8.34
C ALA A 203 -6.67 -3.33 8.02
N ARG A 204 -5.91 -3.19 6.93
CA ARG A 204 -4.87 -4.16 6.56
C ARG A 204 -3.74 -4.21 7.59
N GLN A 205 -3.27 -3.06 8.06
CA GLN A 205 -2.26 -2.98 9.12
C GLN A 205 -2.74 -3.65 10.42
N GLN A 206 -4.01 -3.47 10.79
CA GLN A 206 -4.60 -4.15 11.95
C GLN A 206 -4.66 -5.67 11.77
N ALA A 207 -5.03 -6.14 10.58
CA ALA A 207 -5.05 -7.57 10.27
C ALA A 207 -3.64 -8.19 10.32
N GLU A 208 -2.64 -7.47 9.79
CA GLU A 208 -1.22 -7.89 9.85
C GLU A 208 -0.70 -7.92 11.30
N ALA A 209 -1.02 -6.90 12.10
CA ALA A 209 -0.66 -6.88 13.52
C ALA A 209 -1.34 -8.00 14.33
N ALA A 210 -2.57 -8.39 13.97
CA ALA A 210 -3.30 -9.45 14.66
C ALA A 210 -2.67 -10.85 14.47
N VAL A 211 -1.99 -11.08 13.35
CA VAL A 211 -1.35 -12.37 13.03
C VAL A 211 0.17 -12.38 13.27
N THR A 212 0.75 -11.24 13.63
CA THR A 212 2.20 -11.12 13.88
C THR A 212 2.57 -11.73 15.22
N PHE A 213 3.61 -12.58 15.22
CA PHE A 213 4.24 -13.09 16.44
C PHE A 213 5.21 -12.04 16.99
N GLY A 214 4.85 -11.40 18.11
CA GLY A 214 5.58 -10.26 18.66
C GLY A 214 4.88 -8.93 18.43
N ALA A 215 5.56 -7.84 18.77
CA ALA A 215 5.24 -6.51 18.27
C ALA A 215 5.70 -6.38 16.82
N MET A 216 5.04 -5.50 16.06
CA MET A 216 5.47 -5.17 14.70
C MET A 216 6.89 -4.60 14.70
N PRO A 217 7.77 -5.01 13.77
CA PRO A 217 9.08 -4.39 13.61
C PRO A 217 8.95 -2.88 13.39
N ASP A 218 9.70 -2.09 14.16
CA ASP A 218 9.79 -0.63 14.03
C ASP A 218 11.20 -0.26 13.53
N PRO A 219 11.35 0.18 12.27
CA PRO A 219 12.63 0.59 11.71
C PRO A 219 13.31 1.76 12.44
N ASN A 220 12.57 2.52 13.24
CA ASN A 220 13.09 3.65 14.01
C ASN A 220 13.25 3.34 15.50
N ALA A 221 13.03 2.09 15.93
CA ALA A 221 13.25 1.69 17.30
C ALA A 221 14.71 1.96 17.71
N THR A 222 14.90 2.50 18.91
CA THR A 222 16.23 2.67 19.49
C THR A 222 16.55 1.46 20.36
N GLY A 223 17.72 0.84 20.17
CA GLY A 223 18.18 -0.25 21.01
C GLY A 223 19.68 -0.48 20.91
N VAL A 224 20.17 -1.37 21.77
CA VAL A 224 21.59 -1.78 21.78
C VAL A 224 21.72 -3.00 20.88
N PRO A 225 22.67 -3.06 19.93
CA PRO A 225 22.88 -4.27 19.14
C PRO A 225 23.35 -5.42 20.03
N VAL A 226 23.07 -6.66 19.64
CA VAL A 226 23.55 -7.84 20.37
C VAL A 226 25.09 -7.88 20.31
N PRO A 227 25.80 -7.92 21.46
CA PRO A 227 27.25 -8.07 21.47
C PRO A 227 27.65 -9.41 20.87
N SER A 228 28.68 -9.41 20.02
CA SER A 228 29.16 -10.64 19.40
C SER A 228 29.93 -11.56 20.36
N ARG A 229 30.36 -11.03 21.53
CA ARG A 229 30.99 -11.76 22.63
C ARG A 229 30.56 -11.18 23.98
N ALA A 230 30.39 -12.02 24.99
CA ALA A 230 30.39 -11.59 26.39
C ALA A 230 31.80 -11.31 26.91
N GLU A 231 31.89 -10.54 27.99
CA GLU A 231 33.12 -10.39 28.75
C GLU A 231 33.49 -11.72 29.44
N ALA A 232 34.75 -12.14 29.29
CA ALA A 232 35.28 -13.34 29.94
C ALA A 232 35.91 -13.02 31.30
N SER A 233 35.65 -13.86 32.30
CA SER A 233 36.29 -13.75 33.63
C SER A 233 37.64 -14.48 33.72
N THR A 234 37.96 -15.34 32.76
CA THR A 234 39.16 -16.20 32.75
C THR A 234 39.77 -16.26 31.34
N GLU A 235 41.09 -16.40 31.26
CA GLU A 235 41.80 -16.62 30.00
C GLU A 235 41.44 -18.00 29.41
N LEU A 236 41.19 -18.06 28.10
CA LEU A 236 40.75 -19.27 27.41
C LEU A 236 41.87 -20.33 27.39
N ASP A 237 41.62 -21.54 27.92
CA ASP A 237 42.56 -22.67 27.87
C ASP A 237 42.63 -23.23 26.44
N PRO A 238 43.83 -23.45 25.85
CA PRO A 238 43.98 -24.04 24.52
C PRO A 238 43.32 -25.41 24.34
N ASN A 239 43.07 -26.16 25.41
CA ASN A 239 42.38 -27.46 25.37
C ASN A 239 40.86 -27.31 25.31
N TRP A 240 40.31 -26.10 25.43
CA TRP A 240 38.88 -25.89 25.39
C TRP A 240 38.29 -26.19 24.01
N CYS A 241 36.99 -26.50 24.01
CA CYS A 241 36.17 -26.62 22.82
C CYS A 241 35.92 -25.23 22.22
N THR A 242 36.98 -24.66 21.63
CA THR A 242 36.97 -23.39 20.92
C THR A 242 36.28 -23.51 19.56
N PRO A 243 35.89 -22.40 18.91
CA PRO A 243 35.21 -22.42 17.61
C PRO A 243 35.98 -23.11 16.47
N ASP A 244 37.30 -23.28 16.59
CA ASP A 244 38.14 -24.04 15.65
C ASP A 244 38.11 -25.56 15.86
N LYS A 245 37.56 -26.04 16.98
CA LYS A 245 37.45 -27.48 17.31
C LYS A 245 36.01 -27.96 17.43
N ALA A 246 35.11 -27.09 17.85
CA ALA A 246 33.72 -27.43 18.11
C ALA A 246 32.76 -26.34 17.65
N THR A 247 31.56 -26.75 17.24
CA THR A 247 30.49 -25.82 16.85
C THR A 247 29.29 -26.02 17.75
N VAL A 248 28.64 -24.91 18.10
CA VAL A 248 27.33 -24.95 18.76
C VAL A 248 26.27 -25.20 17.69
N LEU A 249 25.24 -25.96 18.04
CA LEU A 249 24.11 -26.33 17.19
C LEU A 249 22.81 -26.06 17.95
N LYS A 250 21.80 -25.55 17.23
CA LYS A 250 20.47 -25.30 17.76
C LYS A 250 19.65 -26.60 17.71
N GLY A 251 19.11 -27.03 18.84
CA GLY A 251 18.09 -28.07 18.88
C GLY A 251 16.69 -27.55 18.56
N GLU A 252 15.69 -28.44 18.55
CA GLU A 252 14.29 -28.03 18.39
C GLU A 252 13.65 -27.70 19.74
N PRO A 253 12.88 -26.60 19.84
CA PRO A 253 12.13 -26.29 21.05
C PRO A 253 11.08 -27.36 21.36
N ASP A 254 10.91 -27.65 22.65
CA ASP A 254 9.87 -28.51 23.21
C ASP A 254 9.04 -27.74 24.24
N ALA A 255 7.84 -28.22 24.53
CA ALA A 255 6.88 -27.56 25.39
C ALA A 255 6.13 -28.56 26.28
N ALA A 256 6.08 -28.29 27.58
CA ALA A 256 5.30 -29.07 28.53
C ALA A 256 4.67 -28.18 29.60
N THR A 257 3.36 -28.35 29.83
CA THR A 257 2.60 -27.74 30.95
C THR A 257 2.81 -26.23 31.15
N GLY A 258 2.95 -25.47 30.08
CA GLY A 258 3.17 -24.01 30.15
C GLY A 258 4.64 -23.58 30.21
N HIS A 259 5.56 -24.53 30.27
CA HIS A 259 7.00 -24.31 30.15
C HIS A 259 7.47 -24.65 28.74
N ARG A 260 8.65 -24.14 28.40
CA ARG A 260 9.34 -24.31 27.13
C ARG A 260 10.79 -24.63 27.38
N GLY A 261 11.37 -25.47 26.53
CA GLY A 261 12.76 -25.85 26.61
C GLY A 261 13.35 -25.91 25.23
N MET A 262 14.64 -25.63 25.09
CA MET A 262 15.36 -25.82 23.84
C MET A 262 16.77 -26.34 24.15
N PRO A 263 17.15 -27.52 23.64
CA PRO A 263 18.53 -27.98 23.74
C PRO A 263 19.42 -27.13 22.83
N ILE A 264 20.60 -26.81 23.33
CA ILE A 264 21.74 -26.30 22.57
C ILE A 264 22.81 -27.38 22.64
N GLN A 265 23.23 -27.86 21.48
CA GLN A 265 24.23 -28.92 21.38
C GLN A 265 25.58 -28.33 21.02
N LEU A 266 26.65 -29.02 21.38
CA LEU A 266 28.02 -28.75 20.99
C LEU A 266 28.56 -29.99 20.31
N MET A 267 28.97 -29.88 19.06
CA MET A 267 29.64 -30.96 18.33
C MET A 267 31.13 -30.68 18.24
N ASN A 268 31.96 -31.57 18.79
CA ASN A 268 33.41 -31.55 18.55
C ASN A 268 33.69 -32.14 17.16
N PHE A 269 34.03 -31.29 16.19
CA PHE A 269 34.34 -31.72 14.82
C PHE A 269 35.83 -31.99 14.60
N SER A 270 36.67 -31.79 15.61
CA SER A 270 38.11 -32.08 15.54
C SER A 270 38.41 -33.57 15.71
N ASP A 271 39.65 -33.96 15.41
CA ASP A 271 40.17 -35.33 15.55
C ASP A 271 40.74 -35.60 16.96
N GLN A 272 40.70 -34.62 17.86
CA GLN A 272 41.16 -34.71 19.25
C GLN A 272 40.02 -34.41 20.22
N PRO A 273 40.07 -34.93 21.47
CA PRO A 273 39.14 -34.48 22.49
C PRO A 273 39.34 -33.00 22.82
N CYS A 274 38.25 -32.33 23.22
CA CYS A 274 38.28 -30.96 23.73
C CYS A 274 37.55 -30.87 25.07
N VAL A 275 37.83 -29.82 25.84
CA VAL A 275 37.23 -29.63 27.16
C VAL A 275 36.22 -28.51 27.14
N ILE A 276 35.10 -28.67 27.84
CA ILE A 276 34.19 -27.56 28.12
C ILE A 276 33.78 -27.58 29.58
N GLU A 277 33.55 -26.40 30.15
CA GLU A 277 33.23 -26.24 31.57
C GLU A 277 32.18 -25.15 31.75
N GLY A 278 31.26 -25.39 32.69
CA GLY A 278 30.27 -24.40 33.10
C GLY A 278 29.10 -24.27 32.13
N TYR A 279 28.67 -23.03 31.90
CA TYR A 279 27.46 -22.68 31.17
C TYR A 279 27.81 -22.02 29.82
N PRO A 280 26.97 -22.19 28.78
CA PRO A 280 27.12 -21.43 27.55
C PRO A 280 26.91 -19.94 27.78
N ASP A 281 27.44 -19.12 26.87
CA ASP A 281 27.10 -17.71 26.79
C ASP A 281 25.92 -17.52 25.85
N ILE A 282 24.82 -16.94 26.33
CA ILE A 282 23.54 -16.83 25.60
C ILE A 282 23.10 -15.36 25.55
N ALA A 283 22.57 -14.95 24.40
CA ALA A 283 21.86 -13.69 24.24
C ALA A 283 20.69 -13.83 23.27
N PHE A 284 19.76 -12.88 23.34
CA PHE A 284 18.55 -12.88 22.52
C PHE A 284 18.43 -11.57 21.77
N GLU A 285 17.96 -11.66 20.53
CA GLU A 285 17.68 -10.50 19.69
C GLU A 285 16.18 -10.36 19.47
N ASP A 286 15.67 -9.15 19.53
CA ASP A 286 14.30 -8.81 19.23
C ASP A 286 14.03 -8.66 17.73
N GLN A 287 12.78 -8.41 17.36
CA GLN A 287 12.36 -8.17 15.97
C GLN A 287 12.92 -6.91 15.30
N ASN A 288 13.62 -6.06 16.05
CA ASN A 288 14.26 -4.85 15.55
C ASN A 288 15.78 -5.02 15.40
N GLY A 289 16.34 -6.20 15.71
CA GLY A 289 17.78 -6.44 15.67
C GLY A 289 18.52 -5.96 16.91
N HIS A 290 17.82 -5.79 18.04
CA HIS A 290 18.38 -5.30 19.29
C HIS A 290 18.46 -6.39 20.35
N LEU A 291 19.40 -6.24 21.28
CA LEU A 291 19.52 -7.08 22.47
C LEU A 291 18.22 -7.02 23.27
N LEU A 292 17.55 -8.15 23.38
CA LEU A 292 16.35 -8.31 24.19
C LEU A 292 16.74 -8.39 25.66
N ALA A 293 16.13 -7.55 26.50
CA ALA A 293 16.40 -7.55 27.93
C ALA A 293 15.77 -8.77 28.60
N VAL A 294 16.57 -9.83 28.79
CA VAL A 294 16.18 -11.10 29.43
C VAL A 294 17.12 -11.37 30.59
N THR A 295 16.59 -11.93 31.68
CA THR A 295 17.41 -12.39 32.81
C THR A 295 17.86 -13.82 32.55
N ILE A 296 19.17 -14.05 32.44
CA ILE A 296 19.73 -15.39 32.32
C ILE A 296 20.02 -15.92 33.72
N GLU A 297 19.43 -17.06 34.08
CA GLU A 297 19.69 -17.76 35.34
C GLU A 297 20.40 -19.08 35.08
N GLN A 298 21.50 -19.32 35.78
CA GLN A 298 22.19 -20.60 35.72
C GLN A 298 21.51 -21.57 36.68
N GLY A 299 21.06 -22.73 36.18
CA GLY A 299 20.38 -23.72 37.01
C GLY A 299 19.34 -24.55 36.28
N SER A 300 18.60 -25.34 37.07
CA SER A 300 17.51 -26.17 36.58
C SER A 300 16.30 -25.35 36.19
N SER A 301 15.49 -25.89 35.28
CA SER A 301 14.16 -25.41 34.94
C SER A 301 13.14 -26.54 35.09
N PHE A 302 11.88 -26.26 34.80
CA PHE A 302 10.88 -27.31 34.67
C PHE A 302 11.24 -28.33 33.56
N MET A 303 11.88 -27.86 32.48
CA MET A 303 12.16 -28.67 31.29
C MET A 303 13.45 -29.48 31.38
N ALA A 304 14.40 -29.05 32.21
CA ALA A 304 15.70 -29.70 32.32
C ALA A 304 16.31 -29.55 33.70
N GLN A 305 16.91 -30.63 34.20
CA GLN A 305 17.68 -30.63 35.44
C GLN A 305 19.12 -30.23 35.13
N ASP A 306 19.64 -29.24 35.85
CA ASP A 306 21.04 -28.83 35.75
C ASP A 306 21.95 -29.81 36.52
N PRO A 307 22.96 -30.41 35.87
CA PRO A 307 23.99 -31.20 36.55
C PRO A 307 24.97 -30.32 37.37
N GLY A 308 24.94 -29.00 37.15
CA GLY A 308 25.85 -28.03 37.72
C GLY A 308 27.16 -27.92 36.92
N PRO A 309 27.97 -26.87 37.16
CA PRO A 309 29.18 -26.62 36.39
C PRO A 309 30.20 -27.72 36.65
N GLN A 310 30.51 -28.50 35.61
CA GLN A 310 31.53 -29.54 35.64
C GLN A 310 32.43 -29.41 34.42
N ARG A 311 33.71 -29.72 34.60
CA ARG A 311 34.66 -29.87 33.49
C ARG A 311 34.38 -31.21 32.82
N ILE A 312 33.95 -31.17 31.57
CA ILE A 312 33.69 -32.37 30.76
C ILE A 312 34.65 -32.41 29.56
N GLU A 313 35.06 -33.62 29.19
CA GLU A 313 35.86 -33.87 27.99
C GLU A 313 34.94 -34.42 26.89
N VAL A 314 34.80 -33.67 25.81
CA VAL A 314 34.01 -34.03 24.64
C VAL A 314 34.90 -34.81 23.67
N PRO A 315 34.64 -36.11 23.43
CA PRO A 315 35.46 -36.92 22.53
C PRO A 315 35.51 -36.33 21.11
N ALA A 316 36.49 -36.75 20.30
CA ALA A 316 36.51 -36.45 18.88
C ALA A 316 35.22 -36.97 18.20
N GLY A 317 34.51 -36.10 17.47
CA GLY A 317 33.18 -36.41 16.91
C GLY A 317 32.05 -36.53 17.94
N GLY A 318 32.33 -36.26 19.22
CA GLY A 318 31.38 -36.36 20.32
C GLY A 318 30.52 -35.11 20.49
N TYR A 319 29.50 -35.25 21.33
CA TYR A 319 28.51 -34.20 21.59
C TYR A 319 28.41 -33.87 23.08
N ALA A 320 28.18 -32.59 23.38
CA ALA A 320 27.70 -32.12 24.66
C ALA A 320 26.39 -31.34 24.47
N VAL A 321 25.59 -31.23 25.53
CA VAL A 321 24.29 -30.54 25.50
C VAL A 321 24.12 -29.66 26.73
N THR A 322 23.47 -28.54 26.53
CA THR A 322 22.92 -27.65 27.55
C THR A 322 21.47 -27.33 27.16
N TYR A 323 20.63 -26.98 28.13
CA TYR A 323 19.23 -26.66 27.88
C TYR A 323 18.93 -25.23 28.29
N LEU A 324 18.22 -24.52 27.42
CA LEU A 324 17.50 -23.30 27.76
C LEU A 324 16.10 -23.68 28.23
N GLY A 325 15.62 -23.10 29.32
CA GLY A 325 14.27 -23.32 29.84
C GLY A 325 13.60 -22.01 30.23
N TRP A 326 12.35 -21.82 29.84
CA TRP A 326 11.58 -20.60 30.14
C TRP A 326 10.09 -20.89 30.28
N ASP A 327 9.36 -19.94 30.86
CA ASP A 327 7.91 -19.98 30.95
C ASP A 327 7.29 -19.35 29.71
N ALA A 328 6.24 -19.98 29.17
CA ALA A 328 5.53 -19.46 28.01
C ALA A 328 4.92 -18.09 28.30
N ALA A 329 5.23 -17.09 27.48
CA ALA A 329 4.63 -15.77 27.56
C ALA A 329 3.73 -15.47 26.35
N SER A 330 2.82 -14.51 26.50
CA SER A 330 2.05 -14.01 25.36
C SER A 330 2.94 -13.13 24.49
N PRO A 331 3.19 -13.48 23.21
CA PRO A 331 4.04 -12.67 22.33
C PRO A 331 3.32 -11.42 21.80
N HIS A 332 1.99 -11.33 21.96
CA HIS A 332 1.20 -10.30 21.29
C HIS A 332 1.56 -8.88 21.74
N GLY A 333 2.10 -8.08 20.82
CA GLY A 333 2.49 -6.69 21.08
C GLY A 333 3.75 -6.51 21.94
N ALA A 334 4.45 -7.59 22.29
CA ALA A 334 5.67 -7.57 23.08
C ALA A 334 6.93 -7.64 22.21
N LEU A 335 8.06 -7.12 22.69
CA LEU A 335 9.36 -7.47 22.12
C LEU A 335 9.63 -8.95 22.42
N VAL A 336 9.92 -9.73 21.38
CA VAL A 336 10.09 -11.19 21.46
C VAL A 336 11.37 -11.61 20.78
N THR A 337 11.94 -12.72 21.23
CA THR A 337 13.12 -13.31 20.60
C THR A 337 12.82 -13.72 19.15
N LYS A 338 13.60 -13.17 18.22
CA LYS A 338 13.67 -13.53 16.79
C LYS A 338 14.96 -14.22 16.40
N THR A 339 16.02 -14.00 17.17
CA THR A 339 17.31 -14.66 16.97
C THR A 339 17.89 -15.05 18.33
N VAL A 340 18.38 -16.28 18.43
CA VAL A 340 19.14 -16.75 19.60
C VAL A 340 20.62 -16.72 19.26
N TYR A 341 21.42 -16.14 20.15
CA TYR A 341 22.87 -16.11 20.06
C TYR A 341 23.45 -17.02 21.12
N ALA A 342 24.41 -17.87 20.76
CA ALA A 342 25.10 -18.71 21.72
C ALA A 342 26.59 -18.90 21.39
N ALA A 343 27.41 -18.98 22.43
CA ALA A 343 28.79 -19.46 22.37
C ALA A 343 29.01 -20.57 23.40
N GLN A 344 30.07 -21.35 23.20
CA GLN A 344 30.44 -22.46 24.08
C GLN A 344 30.64 -21.99 25.53
N THR A 345 31.23 -20.82 25.70
CA THR A 345 31.47 -20.16 26.99
C THR A 345 31.68 -18.66 26.76
N ALA A 346 31.66 -17.87 27.83
CA ALA A 346 31.86 -16.43 27.76
C ALA A 346 33.25 -16.07 27.18
N GLY A 347 33.32 -15.01 26.38
CA GLY A 347 34.55 -14.59 25.68
C GLY A 347 34.75 -15.20 24.29
N MET A 348 34.00 -16.24 23.94
CA MET A 348 33.99 -16.79 22.59
C MET A 348 33.00 -16.04 21.68
N GLU A 349 33.21 -16.12 20.37
CA GLU A 349 32.28 -15.56 19.38
C GLU A 349 30.95 -16.31 19.43
N ARG A 350 29.84 -15.57 19.53
CA ARG A 350 28.51 -16.16 19.47
C ARG A 350 28.14 -16.50 18.02
N GLY A 351 27.70 -17.73 17.81
CA GLY A 351 26.88 -18.08 16.66
C GLY A 351 25.45 -17.55 16.86
N SER A 352 24.65 -17.53 15.79
CA SER A 352 23.28 -17.04 15.83
C SER A 352 22.35 -17.91 14.99
N TRP A 353 21.12 -18.12 15.46
CA TRP A 353 20.07 -18.79 14.69
C TRP A 353 18.78 -17.98 14.70
N PRO A 354 18.19 -17.67 13.53
CA PRO A 354 16.88 -17.06 13.46
C PRO A 354 15.83 -18.07 13.93
N ILE A 355 15.10 -17.72 14.99
CA ILE A 355 14.04 -18.54 15.57
C ILE A 355 13.07 -17.67 16.37
N ASP A 356 11.77 -17.89 16.15
CA ASP A 356 10.70 -17.26 16.92
C ASP A 356 10.50 -18.01 18.25
N LEU A 357 10.81 -17.36 19.37
CA LEU A 357 10.54 -17.91 20.71
C LEU A 357 9.62 -16.97 21.49
N ASP A 358 8.71 -17.53 22.29
CA ASP A 358 7.82 -16.80 23.21
C ASP A 358 8.55 -16.30 24.47
N ILE A 359 9.84 -15.99 24.33
CA ILE A 359 10.68 -15.28 25.29
C ILE A 359 10.47 -13.79 25.04
N VAL A 360 9.80 -13.12 25.98
CA VAL A 360 9.50 -11.69 25.91
C VAL A 360 10.50 -10.88 26.73
N GLU A 361 10.57 -9.57 26.47
CA GLU A 361 11.31 -8.64 27.32
C GLU A 361 10.92 -8.78 28.81
N GLY A 362 11.91 -8.81 29.70
CA GLY A 362 11.75 -8.99 31.14
C GLY A 362 11.55 -10.44 31.60
N SER A 363 11.52 -11.40 30.68
CA SER A 363 11.45 -12.82 31.03
C SER A 363 12.74 -13.33 31.68
N THR A 364 12.65 -14.50 32.30
CA THR A 364 13.79 -15.23 32.85
C THR A 364 13.98 -16.51 32.05
N VAL A 365 15.22 -16.77 31.64
CA VAL A 365 15.62 -17.99 30.94
C VAL A 365 16.65 -18.71 31.79
N ALA A 366 16.29 -19.90 32.25
CA ALA A 366 17.20 -20.81 32.92
C ALA A 366 18.09 -21.51 31.90
N VAL A 367 19.37 -21.68 32.24
CA VAL A 367 20.39 -22.31 31.39
C VAL A 367 21.12 -23.35 32.23
N THR A 368 21.17 -24.59 31.75
CA THR A 368 21.91 -25.66 32.44
C THR A 368 23.40 -25.61 32.10
N ALA A 369 24.23 -26.23 32.93
CA ALA A 369 25.62 -26.47 32.57
C ALA A 369 25.70 -27.49 31.42
N TRP A 370 26.86 -27.52 30.77
CA TRP A 370 27.17 -28.53 29.77
C TRP A 370 27.25 -29.94 30.38
N GLN A 371 26.72 -30.92 29.67
CA GLN A 371 26.89 -32.35 29.96
C GLN A 371 27.13 -33.14 28.67
N ILE A 372 27.73 -34.32 28.77
CA ILE A 372 27.89 -35.21 27.62
C ILE A 372 26.52 -35.65 27.12
N ASP A 373 26.32 -35.58 25.81
CA ASP A 373 25.12 -36.10 25.16
C ASP A 373 25.38 -37.55 24.73
N GLU A 374 24.88 -38.50 25.52
CA GLU A 374 25.00 -39.93 25.24
C GLU A 374 24.07 -40.39 24.10
N ASN A 375 23.05 -39.60 23.74
CA ASN A 375 22.04 -39.94 22.74
C ASN A 375 21.78 -38.77 21.77
N PRO A 376 22.78 -38.34 20.98
CA PRO A 376 22.65 -37.18 20.12
C PRO A 376 21.61 -37.42 19.02
N VAL A 377 20.59 -36.55 18.98
CA VAL A 377 19.64 -36.51 17.86
C VAL A 377 20.31 -35.75 16.72
N VAL A 378 20.86 -36.49 15.75
CA VAL A 378 21.47 -35.91 14.54
C VAL A 378 20.37 -35.31 13.68
N THR A 379 20.20 -33.99 13.77
CA THR A 379 19.34 -33.21 12.88
C THR A 379 20.21 -32.72 11.71
N TYR A 380 19.87 -33.17 10.49
CA TYR A 380 20.59 -32.85 9.25
C TYR A 380 20.10 -31.55 8.63
#